data_AF-A0A2J5HJT3-F1
#
_entry.id   AF-A0A2J5HJT3-F1
#
_cell.length_a   1.000
_cell.length_b   1.000
_cell.length_c   1.000
_cell.angle_alpha   90.00
_cell.angle_beta   90.00
_cell.angle_gamma   90.00
#
_symmetry.space_group_name_H-M   'P 1'
#
loop_
_entity.id
_entity.type
_entity.pdbx_description
1 polymer ?
#
loop_
_entity_poly.entity_id
_entity_poly.type
_entity_poly.pdbx_seq_one_letter_code
_entity_poly.pdbx_strand_id
1 'polypeptide(L)'
;MDLPSEDSNTNNTNNTNNNNNNNNKETRITNPPKPPNRRHPTESIDEFFSRLAPYKTKRSTAGPWIYISGPLSPPTPDRETLVRDGKRLLRAYENDAATLSAKDHSCDLTPLREDLERRLFALARETGVVSGMWVLPAWQPLVSRFWQPVARATAEGQLGFEAKISTNPVDGPVMWSRQMRRIMVYTRDYADREDVDRVLRKLVELGVVFINGRSIGYRCEAYASLGIVQGNPYGLKVDLLSSSDVLGLS
;
A
#
# COMPACT_ATOMS: atom_id res chain seq x y z
N MET A 1 -57.80 39.12 -49.73
CA MET A 1 -57.07 40.35 -49.42
C MET A 1 -57.69 40.93 -48.17
N ASP A 2 -56.81 41.45 -47.31
CA ASP A 2 -57.02 42.06 -45.99
C ASP A 2 -57.22 41.12 -44.79
N LEU A 3 -56.06 40.75 -44.21
CA LEU A 3 -55.84 40.49 -42.78
C LEU A 3 -55.92 41.82 -41.99
N PRO A 4 -56.12 41.79 -40.67
CA PRO A 4 -54.99 41.79 -39.73
C PRO A 4 -55.23 40.83 -38.53
N SER A 5 -54.31 39.95 -38.13
CA SER A 5 -53.09 40.14 -37.31
C SER A 5 -53.32 40.63 -35.87
N GLU A 6 -52.94 39.72 -34.96
CA GLU A 6 -52.41 39.87 -33.60
C GLU A 6 -53.25 40.64 -32.56
N ASP A 7 -53.59 39.98 -31.45
CA ASP A 7 -52.80 40.16 -30.23
C ASP A 7 -53.31 39.38 -29.02
N SER A 8 -52.36 39.05 -28.15
CA SER A 8 -52.47 39.12 -26.69
C SER A 8 -53.24 38.02 -25.89
N ASN A 9 -52.43 37.30 -25.11
CA ASN A 9 -52.39 37.41 -23.64
C ASN A 9 -53.44 36.64 -22.80
N THR A 10 -52.89 35.71 -22.00
CA THR A 10 -53.25 35.29 -20.63
C THR A 10 -54.73 35.23 -20.22
N ASN A 11 -55.15 34.05 -19.75
CA ASN A 11 -55.28 33.77 -18.31
C ASN A 11 -56.07 32.49 -18.02
N ASN A 12 -55.74 31.94 -16.86
CA ASN A 12 -56.67 31.42 -15.87
C ASN A 12 -57.03 29.91 -15.82
N THR A 13 -56.43 29.32 -14.78
CA THR A 13 -57.05 28.59 -13.66
C THR A 13 -57.76 27.25 -13.88
N ASN A 14 -57.22 26.30 -13.12
CA ASN A 14 -57.93 25.32 -12.28
C ASN A 14 -58.75 24.24 -13.00
N ASN A 15 -58.24 23.01 -12.95
CA ASN A 15 -58.99 22.01 -12.18
C ASN A 15 -58.14 20.83 -11.72
N THR A 16 -58.16 20.64 -10.41
CA THR A 16 -57.71 19.46 -9.67
C THR A 16 -58.49 18.24 -10.14
N ASN A 17 -57.82 17.13 -10.42
CA ASN A 17 -58.38 15.82 -10.11
C ASN A 17 -57.27 14.83 -9.77
N ASN A 18 -57.33 14.40 -8.51
CA ASN A 18 -56.54 13.34 -7.89
C ASN A 18 -56.57 12.07 -8.74
N ASN A 19 -55.40 11.45 -8.90
CA ASN A 19 -55.32 9.99 -8.87
C ASN A 19 -54.02 9.59 -8.19
N ASN A 20 -54.19 9.15 -6.94
CA ASN A 20 -53.21 8.42 -6.16
C ASN A 20 -52.78 7.17 -6.93
N ASN A 21 -51.53 7.13 -7.36
CA ASN A 21 -50.84 5.87 -7.62
C ASN A 21 -49.57 5.83 -6.80
N ASN A 22 -49.74 5.25 -5.60
CA ASN A 22 -48.68 4.68 -4.79
C ASN A 22 -47.95 3.61 -5.61
N ASN A 23 -46.87 3.98 -6.29
CA ASN A 23 -45.91 3.01 -6.79
C ASN A 23 -44.65 3.12 -5.94
N ASN A 24 -44.58 2.17 -4.99
CA ASN A 24 -43.41 1.81 -4.20
C ASN A 24 -42.11 2.05 -4.98
N LYS A 25 -41.37 3.11 -4.59
CA LYS A 25 -39.93 3.17 -4.85
C LYS A 25 -39.29 2.14 -3.94
N GLU A 26 -39.29 0.90 -4.42
CA GLU A 26 -38.37 -0.13 -3.96
C GLU A 26 -36.97 0.46 -4.10
N THR A 27 -36.41 0.88 -2.97
CA THR A 27 -35.06 1.41 -2.87
C THR A 27 -34.15 0.27 -3.25
N ARG A 28 -33.79 0.21 -4.54
CA ARG A 28 -32.81 -0.74 -5.07
C ARG A 28 -31.54 -0.56 -4.24
N ILE A 29 -31.31 -1.45 -3.28
CA ILE A 29 -30.09 -1.51 -2.49
C ILE A 29 -29.00 -1.91 -3.48
N THR A 30 -28.46 -0.94 -4.20
CA THR A 30 -27.32 -1.16 -5.08
C THR A 30 -26.13 -1.35 -4.17
N ASN A 31 -25.62 -2.59 -4.09
CA ASN A 31 -24.35 -2.85 -3.44
C ASN A 31 -23.32 -1.84 -3.93
N PRO A 32 -22.49 -1.26 -3.04
CA PRO A 32 -21.49 -0.29 -3.45
C PRO A 32 -20.59 -0.90 -4.55
N PRO A 33 -20.15 -0.10 -5.53
CA PRO A 33 -19.32 -0.61 -6.61
C PRO A 33 -18.03 -1.22 -6.07
N LYS A 34 -17.61 -2.35 -6.64
CA LYS A 34 -16.34 -3.00 -6.26
C LYS A 34 -15.18 -2.02 -6.49
N PRO A 35 -14.26 -1.84 -5.52
CA PRO A 35 -13.13 -0.95 -5.70
C PRO A 35 -12.20 -1.44 -6.81
N PRO A 36 -11.56 -0.54 -7.58
CA PRO A 36 -10.80 -0.89 -8.78
C PRO A 36 -9.53 -1.70 -8.49
N ASN A 37 -9.07 -1.73 -7.25
CA ASN A 37 -7.77 -2.27 -6.89
C ASN A 37 -7.73 -3.05 -5.57
N ARG A 38 -8.89 -3.38 -4.98
CA ARG A 38 -8.97 -4.16 -3.74
C ARG A 38 -10.11 -5.16 -3.84
N ARG A 39 -10.03 -6.24 -3.07
CA ARG A 39 -11.15 -7.17 -2.87
C ARG A 39 -12.30 -6.45 -2.17
N HIS A 40 -13.52 -6.65 -2.67
CA HIS A 40 -14.73 -6.17 -1.99
C HIS A 40 -15.11 -7.15 -0.85
N PRO A 41 -15.67 -6.70 0.29
CA PRO A 41 -16.03 -7.59 1.40
C PRO A 41 -16.94 -8.76 1.03
N THR A 42 -17.87 -8.54 0.09
CA THR A 42 -18.80 -9.58 -0.40
C THR A 42 -18.27 -10.37 -1.60
N GLU A 43 -17.09 -10.04 -2.11
CA GLU A 43 -16.48 -10.74 -3.24
C GLU A 43 -15.69 -11.94 -2.71
N SER A 44 -15.89 -13.11 -3.30
CA SER A 44 -15.07 -14.29 -3.01
C SER A 44 -13.62 -14.06 -3.46
N ILE A 45 -12.67 -14.79 -2.87
CA ILE A 45 -11.26 -14.67 -3.23
C ILE A 45 -11.01 -15.03 -4.72
N ASP A 46 -11.78 -15.97 -5.27
CA ASP A 46 -11.62 -16.43 -6.65
C ASP A 46 -12.22 -15.44 -7.67
N GLU A 47 -13.35 -14.80 -7.33
CA GLU A 47 -13.87 -13.66 -8.11
C GLU A 47 -12.90 -12.49 -8.10
N PHE A 48 -12.29 -12.20 -6.94
CA PHE A 48 -11.25 -11.17 -6.82
C PHE A 48 -10.07 -11.47 -7.75
N PHE A 49 -9.56 -12.70 -7.77
CA PHE A 49 -8.46 -13.06 -8.68
C PHE A 49 -8.85 -13.02 -10.16
N SER A 50 -10.10 -13.36 -10.48
CA SER A 50 -10.61 -13.27 -11.86
C SER A 50 -10.69 -11.83 -12.34
N ARG A 51 -11.13 -10.91 -11.46
CA ARG A 51 -11.26 -9.49 -11.75
C ARG A 51 -9.92 -8.74 -11.74
N LEU A 52 -9.04 -9.05 -10.78
CA LEU A 52 -7.76 -8.36 -10.55
C LEU A 52 -6.56 -9.32 -10.64
N ALA A 53 -6.46 -9.99 -11.78
CA ALA A 53 -5.34 -10.85 -12.10
C ALA A 53 -4.03 -10.03 -12.25
N PRO A 54 -3.02 -10.19 -11.36
CA PRO A 54 -1.86 -9.29 -11.34
C PRO A 54 -1.09 -9.20 -12.65
N TYR A 55 -1.03 -10.30 -13.41
CA TYR A 55 -0.35 -10.35 -14.70
C TYR A 55 -1.06 -9.53 -15.80
N LYS A 56 -2.37 -9.27 -15.68
CA LYS A 56 -3.19 -8.52 -16.63
C LYS A 56 -3.52 -7.10 -16.16
N THR A 57 -3.66 -6.89 -14.86
CA THR A 57 -4.10 -5.61 -14.31
C THR A 57 -3.07 -4.51 -14.58
N LYS A 58 -3.51 -3.51 -15.35
CA LYS A 58 -2.70 -2.36 -15.74
C LYS A 58 -2.74 -1.28 -14.66
N ARG A 59 -1.68 -0.47 -14.59
CA ARG A 59 -1.64 0.70 -13.72
C ARG A 59 -2.72 1.72 -14.07
N SER A 60 -3.01 1.89 -15.36
CA SER A 60 -4.05 2.80 -15.86
C SER A 60 -5.46 2.46 -15.35
N THR A 61 -5.73 1.21 -14.98
CA THR A 61 -7.07 0.77 -14.52
C THR A 61 -7.19 0.64 -13.01
N ALA A 62 -6.15 0.14 -12.33
CA ALA A 62 -6.18 -0.13 -10.88
C ALA A 62 -5.23 0.76 -10.06
N GLY A 63 -4.55 1.71 -10.69
CA GLY A 63 -3.48 2.46 -10.06
C GLY A 63 -2.23 1.61 -9.81
N PRO A 64 -1.26 2.09 -9.00
CA PRO A 64 0.06 1.45 -8.89
C PRO A 64 0.06 0.13 -8.10
N TRP A 65 -1.01 -0.19 -7.37
CA TRP A 65 -1.04 -1.29 -6.41
C TRP A 65 -2.41 -1.98 -6.39
N ILE A 66 -2.39 -3.30 -6.26
CA ILE A 66 -3.56 -4.13 -5.91
C ILE A 66 -3.41 -4.53 -4.45
N TYR A 67 -4.49 -4.45 -3.67
CA TYR A 67 -4.50 -4.68 -2.23
C TYR A 67 -5.40 -5.85 -1.86
N ILE A 68 -5.03 -6.54 -0.79
CA ILE A 68 -5.85 -7.54 -0.10
C ILE A 68 -5.72 -7.31 1.40
N SER A 69 -6.85 -7.15 2.07
CA SER A 69 -6.90 -6.94 3.52
C SER A 69 -7.17 -8.26 4.22
N GLY A 70 -6.55 -8.45 5.39
CA GLY A 70 -6.88 -9.52 6.31
C GLY A 70 -8.05 -9.16 7.23
N PRO A 71 -8.38 -10.05 8.18
CA PRO A 71 -9.46 -9.83 9.13
C PRO A 71 -9.14 -8.76 10.19
N LEU A 72 -7.85 -8.49 10.43
CA LEU A 72 -7.40 -7.47 11.36
C LEU A 72 -7.54 -6.09 10.74
N SER A 73 -8.14 -5.15 11.47
CA SER A 73 -8.19 -3.75 11.03
C SER A 73 -6.78 -3.16 10.94
N PRO A 74 -6.47 -2.42 9.86
CA PRO A 74 -5.19 -1.75 9.73
C PRO A 74 -5.02 -0.69 10.82
N PRO A 75 -3.78 -0.41 11.27
CA PRO A 75 -3.51 0.75 12.11
C PRO A 75 -3.91 2.06 11.44
N THR A 76 -4.28 3.06 12.24
CA THR A 76 -4.60 4.43 11.79
C THR A 76 -3.53 5.41 12.27
N PRO A 77 -2.33 5.43 11.66
CA PRO A 77 -1.23 6.24 12.14
C PRO A 77 -1.26 7.69 11.61
N ASP A 78 -0.63 8.61 12.35
CA ASP A 78 -0.43 10.00 11.93
C ASP A 78 0.78 10.12 10.99
N ARG A 79 0.54 9.75 9.72
CA ARG A 79 1.57 9.82 8.67
C ARG A 79 1.99 11.26 8.35
N GLU A 80 1.09 12.22 8.53
CA GLU A 80 1.35 13.62 8.18
C GLU A 80 2.38 14.22 9.14
N THR A 81 2.18 14.02 10.45
CA THR A 81 3.15 14.43 11.47
C THR A 81 4.48 13.72 11.30
N LEU A 82 4.48 12.40 11.05
CA LEU A 82 5.73 11.66 10.78
C LEU A 82 6.50 12.31 9.61
N VAL A 83 5.83 12.56 8.49
CA VAL A 83 6.50 13.12 7.31
C VAL A 83 7.00 14.54 7.57
N ARG A 84 6.20 15.38 8.22
CA ARG A 84 6.56 16.76 8.55
C ARG A 84 7.78 16.82 9.47
N ASP A 85 7.74 16.10 10.59
CA ASP A 85 8.77 16.16 11.62
C ASP A 85 9.98 15.30 11.28
N GLY A 86 9.77 14.16 10.64
CA GLY A 86 10.87 13.33 10.13
C GLY A 86 11.69 14.06 9.07
N LYS A 87 11.08 14.83 8.17
CA LYS A 87 11.83 15.69 7.24
C LYS A 87 12.65 16.78 7.94
N ARG A 88 12.20 17.29 9.09
CA ARG A 88 12.99 18.23 9.90
C ARG A 88 14.21 17.53 10.51
N LEU A 89 14.04 16.30 11.01
CA LEU A 89 15.14 15.47 11.52
C LEU A 89 16.20 15.21 10.44
N LEU A 90 15.77 14.82 9.24
CA LEU A 90 16.67 14.57 8.10
C LEU A 90 17.46 15.82 7.69
N ARG A 91 16.80 16.98 7.62
CA ARG A 91 17.48 18.25 7.32
C ARG A 91 18.46 18.68 8.42
N ALA A 92 18.11 18.46 9.68
CA ALA A 92 19.03 18.74 10.79
C ALA A 92 20.30 17.88 10.67
N TYR A 93 20.15 16.58 10.41
CA TYR A 93 21.27 15.69 10.13
C TYR A 93 22.13 16.19 8.97
N GLU A 94 21.52 16.60 7.84
CA GLU A 94 22.25 17.11 6.68
C GLU A 94 23.11 18.33 7.04
N ASN A 95 22.57 19.27 7.82
CA ASN A 95 23.28 20.46 8.27
C ASN A 95 24.43 20.12 9.24
N ASP A 96 24.17 19.23 10.19
CA ASP A 96 25.16 18.81 11.18
C ASP A 96 26.30 18.03 10.52
N ALA A 97 25.97 17.11 9.60
CA ALA A 97 26.93 16.34 8.82
C ALA A 97 27.79 17.26 7.93
N ALA A 98 27.19 18.25 7.26
CA ALA A 98 27.93 19.23 6.46
C ALA A 98 28.87 20.08 7.33
N THR A 99 28.42 20.49 8.51
CA THR A 99 29.24 21.27 9.45
C THR A 99 30.43 20.48 9.96
N LEU A 100 30.24 19.19 10.30
CA LEU A 100 31.33 18.31 10.74
C LEU A 100 32.30 18.03 9.60
N SER A 101 31.80 17.70 8.41
CA SER A 101 32.63 17.40 7.23
C SER A 101 33.46 18.60 6.78
N ALA A 102 32.93 19.82 6.91
CA ALA A 102 33.66 21.04 6.60
C ALA A 102 34.82 21.30 7.58
N LYS A 103 34.69 20.87 8.84
CA LYS A 103 35.76 20.98 9.85
C LYS A 103 36.81 19.89 9.66
N ASP A 104 36.37 18.66 9.38
CA ASP A 104 37.23 17.50 9.14
C ASP A 104 36.56 16.53 8.17
N HIS A 105 37.17 16.36 6.99
CA HIS A 105 36.64 15.49 5.93
C HIS A 105 36.73 14.00 6.28
N SER A 106 37.53 13.64 7.29
CA SER A 106 37.66 12.28 7.81
C SER A 106 36.77 12.00 9.02
N CYS A 107 35.90 12.95 9.40
CA CYS A 107 35.06 12.81 10.58
C CYS A 107 34.14 11.58 10.49
N ASP A 108 34.07 10.85 11.60
CA ASP A 108 33.15 9.72 11.73
C ASP A 108 31.72 10.22 11.97
N LEU A 109 30.85 10.00 10.98
CA LEU A 109 29.43 10.37 11.05
C LEU A 109 28.57 9.29 11.73
N THR A 110 29.16 8.19 12.19
CA THR A 110 28.43 7.08 12.82
C THR A 110 27.58 7.52 14.02
N PRO A 111 28.10 8.31 15.00
CA PRO A 111 27.28 8.77 16.12
C PRO A 111 26.08 9.63 15.70
N LEU A 112 26.26 10.47 14.68
CA LEU A 112 25.19 11.33 14.16
C LEU A 112 24.11 10.51 13.43
N ARG A 113 24.53 9.46 12.71
CA ARG A 113 23.62 8.53 12.05
C ARG A 113 22.80 7.72 13.06
N GLU A 114 23.44 7.22 14.12
CA GLU A 114 22.78 6.50 15.19
C GLU A 114 21.77 7.38 15.94
N ASP A 115 22.09 8.66 16.17
CA ASP A 115 21.14 9.62 16.74
C ASP A 115 19.94 9.87 15.84
N LEU A 116 20.18 10.07 14.54
CA LEU A 116 19.11 10.23 13.57
C LEU A 116 18.18 9.01 13.57
N GLU A 117 18.75 7.80 13.48
CA GLU A 117 17.97 6.55 13.50
C GLU A 117 17.12 6.42 14.76
N ARG A 118 17.72 6.65 15.94
CA ARG A 118 17.00 6.63 17.22
C ARG A 118 15.83 7.62 17.25
N ARG A 119 16.04 8.85 16.77
CA ARG A 119 14.99 9.89 16.76
C ARG A 119 13.90 9.60 15.75
N LEU A 120 14.23 9.03 14.60
CA LEU A 120 13.24 8.58 13.61
C LEU A 120 12.36 7.46 14.16
N PHE A 121 12.94 6.50 14.89
CA PHE A 121 12.15 5.44 15.53
C PHE A 121 11.31 5.94 16.71
N ALA A 122 11.82 6.87 17.51
CA ALA A 122 11.03 7.54 18.54
C ALA A 122 9.80 8.24 17.92
N LEU A 123 10.02 9.02 16.86
CA LEU A 123 8.94 9.70 16.13
C LEU A 123 7.94 8.71 15.51
N ALA A 124 8.42 7.59 14.97
CA ALA A 124 7.55 6.53 14.45
C ALA A 124 6.63 5.95 15.52
N ARG A 125 7.13 5.79 16.75
CA ARG A 125 6.33 5.35 17.91
C ARG A 125 5.31 6.39 18.34
N GLU A 126 5.73 7.65 18.45
CA GLU A 126 4.85 8.78 18.82
C GLU A 126 3.68 8.95 17.83
N THR A 127 3.96 8.77 16.54
CA THR A 127 2.95 8.93 15.46
C THR A 127 2.19 7.64 15.15
N GLY A 128 2.56 6.52 15.79
CA GLY A 128 1.97 5.21 15.53
C GLY A 128 2.32 4.59 14.18
N VAL A 129 3.24 5.17 13.39
CA VAL A 129 3.72 4.60 12.11
C VAL A 129 4.73 3.47 12.38
N VAL A 130 4.26 2.44 13.07
CA VAL A 130 5.09 1.33 13.57
C VAL A 130 4.94 0.05 12.76
N SER A 131 4.09 0.02 11.73
CA SER A 131 3.98 -1.13 10.85
C SER A 131 5.32 -1.42 10.14
N GLY A 132 5.53 -2.68 9.81
CA GLY A 132 6.58 -3.06 8.87
C GLY A 132 6.05 -3.94 7.75
N MET A 133 6.93 -4.27 6.80
CA MET A 133 6.56 -5.07 5.65
C MET A 133 7.73 -5.93 5.15
N TRP A 134 7.43 -7.20 4.87
CA TRP A 134 8.29 -8.05 4.07
C TRP A 134 8.16 -7.66 2.60
N VAL A 135 9.29 -7.43 1.91
CA VAL A 135 9.31 -7.03 0.50
C VAL A 135 9.83 -8.18 -0.37
N LEU A 136 8.93 -8.84 -1.09
CA LEU A 136 9.23 -9.97 -1.96
C LEU A 136 9.35 -9.52 -3.43
N PRO A 137 10.46 -9.83 -4.11
CA PRO A 137 10.53 -9.69 -5.55
C PRO A 137 9.73 -10.81 -6.24
N ALA A 138 8.84 -10.45 -7.17
CA ALA A 138 8.04 -11.40 -7.93
C ALA A 138 8.31 -11.24 -9.43
N TRP A 139 8.79 -12.32 -10.07
CA TRP A 139 9.04 -12.32 -11.51
C TRP A 139 7.73 -12.33 -12.30
N GLN A 140 7.65 -11.51 -13.34
CA GLN A 140 6.40 -11.22 -14.06
C GLN A 140 5.62 -12.47 -14.52
N PRO A 141 6.22 -13.48 -15.17
CA PRO A 141 5.52 -14.71 -15.57
C PRO A 141 5.04 -15.57 -14.40
N LEU A 142 5.68 -15.48 -13.24
CA LEU A 142 5.31 -16.23 -12.04
C LEU A 142 4.49 -15.40 -11.06
N VAL A 143 4.19 -14.14 -11.37
CA VAL A 143 3.59 -13.19 -10.41
C VAL A 143 2.30 -13.72 -9.76
N SER A 144 1.45 -14.42 -10.52
CA SER A 144 0.22 -15.02 -10.01
C SER A 144 0.50 -16.16 -9.03
N ARG A 145 1.54 -16.97 -9.28
CA ARG A 145 1.96 -18.09 -8.42
C ARG A 145 2.48 -17.60 -7.07
N PHE A 146 3.06 -16.40 -7.01
CA PHE A 146 3.46 -15.78 -5.75
C PHE A 146 2.30 -15.01 -5.08
N TRP A 147 1.50 -14.27 -5.86
CA TRP A 147 0.45 -13.42 -5.31
C TRP A 147 -0.74 -14.20 -4.75
N GLN A 148 -1.23 -15.23 -5.44
CA GLN A 148 -2.45 -15.93 -5.04
C GLN A 148 -2.33 -16.58 -3.65
N PRO A 149 -1.24 -17.32 -3.33
CA PRO A 149 -1.04 -17.86 -1.98
C PRO A 149 -0.97 -16.76 -0.92
N VAL A 150 -0.22 -15.69 -1.19
CA VAL A 150 -0.10 -14.55 -0.26
C VAL A 150 -1.45 -13.89 -0.01
N ALA A 151 -2.22 -13.62 -1.06
CA ALA A 151 -3.51 -12.95 -0.95
C ALA A 151 -4.55 -13.80 -0.21
N ARG A 152 -4.58 -15.11 -0.48
CA ARG A 152 -5.45 -16.05 0.23
C ARG A 152 -5.10 -16.12 1.72
N ALA A 153 -3.83 -16.36 2.04
CA ALA A 153 -3.35 -16.43 3.41
C ALA A 153 -3.53 -15.11 4.18
N THR A 154 -3.38 -13.96 3.51
CA THR A 154 -3.69 -12.63 4.10
C THR A 154 -5.17 -12.51 4.43
N ALA A 155 -6.05 -12.83 3.48
CA ALA A 155 -7.50 -12.76 3.68
C ALA A 155 -8.01 -13.71 4.77
N GLU A 156 -7.33 -14.83 4.98
CA GLU A 156 -7.60 -15.81 6.04
C GLU A 156 -6.96 -15.45 7.38
N GLY A 157 -6.21 -14.33 7.46
CA GLY A 157 -5.55 -13.88 8.70
C GLY A 157 -4.32 -14.67 9.10
N GLN A 158 -3.76 -15.47 8.19
CA GLN A 158 -2.55 -16.25 8.43
C GLN A 158 -1.26 -15.44 8.24
N LEU A 159 -1.31 -14.37 7.45
CA LEU A 159 -0.23 -13.39 7.35
C LEU A 159 -0.53 -12.19 8.28
N GLY A 160 -0.14 -10.97 7.92
CA GLY A 160 -0.55 -9.79 8.68
C GLY A 160 -1.80 -9.12 8.10
N PHE A 161 -2.01 -7.85 8.45
CA PHE A 161 -3.30 -7.18 8.25
C PHE A 161 -3.57 -6.75 6.80
N GLU A 162 -2.54 -6.60 5.98
CA GLU A 162 -2.68 -6.23 4.57
C GLU A 162 -1.50 -6.78 3.75
N ALA A 163 -1.77 -7.11 2.49
CA ALA A 163 -0.74 -7.31 1.50
C ALA A 163 -1.07 -6.51 0.23
N LYS A 164 -0.03 -6.15 -0.52
CA LYS A 164 -0.20 -5.47 -1.80
C LYS A 164 0.82 -5.91 -2.83
N ILE A 165 0.44 -5.82 -4.09
CA ILE A 165 1.32 -6.11 -5.22
C ILE A 165 1.31 -4.97 -6.23
N SER A 166 2.48 -4.64 -6.76
CA SER A 166 2.61 -3.61 -7.79
C SER A 166 1.91 -4.05 -9.09
N THR A 167 1.13 -3.15 -9.69
CA THR A 167 0.56 -3.35 -11.04
C THR A 167 1.63 -3.29 -12.11
N ASN A 168 1.28 -3.67 -13.35
CA ASN A 168 2.23 -3.58 -14.47
C ASN A 168 2.58 -2.11 -14.73
N PRO A 169 3.85 -1.69 -14.62
CA PRO A 169 4.21 -0.29 -14.85
C PRO A 169 4.21 0.08 -16.35
N VAL A 170 4.20 -0.90 -17.27
CA VAL A 170 4.15 -0.65 -18.71
C VAL A 170 2.75 -0.99 -19.24
N ASP A 171 2.09 -0.01 -19.85
CA ASP A 171 0.91 -0.23 -20.69
C ASP A 171 1.34 -0.84 -22.04
N GLY A 172 1.81 -2.10 -22.02
CA GLY A 172 2.35 -2.79 -23.21
C GLY A 172 2.34 -4.31 -23.08
N PRO A 173 2.73 -5.07 -24.13
CA PRO A 173 2.67 -6.53 -24.15
C PRO A 173 3.44 -7.17 -22.99
N VAL A 174 2.75 -8.00 -22.21
CA VAL A 174 3.24 -8.63 -20.97
C VAL A 174 4.51 -9.48 -21.17
N MET A 175 4.75 -9.94 -22.41
CA MET A 175 5.86 -10.85 -22.73
C MET A 175 7.25 -10.23 -22.58
N TRP A 176 7.40 -8.90 -22.57
CA TRP A 176 8.71 -8.25 -22.75
C TRP A 176 9.24 -7.56 -21.48
N SER A 177 8.48 -7.51 -20.38
CA SER A 177 8.99 -6.92 -19.14
C SER A 177 9.80 -7.94 -18.34
N ARG A 178 11.14 -7.85 -18.43
CA ARG A 178 12.09 -8.43 -17.44
C ARG A 178 11.95 -7.82 -16.03
N GLN A 179 10.84 -7.15 -15.75
CA GLN A 179 10.65 -6.35 -14.55
C GLN A 179 10.23 -7.24 -13.38
N MET A 180 10.93 -7.06 -12.26
CA MET A 180 10.52 -7.62 -10.99
C MET A 180 9.42 -6.75 -10.40
N ARG A 181 8.28 -7.39 -10.12
CA ARG A 181 7.21 -6.77 -9.33
C ARG A 181 7.56 -6.86 -7.84
N ARG A 182 6.88 -6.06 -7.03
CA ARG A 182 7.02 -6.12 -5.57
C ARG A 182 5.71 -6.58 -4.95
N ILE A 183 5.79 -7.61 -4.14
CA ILE A 183 4.75 -7.98 -3.17
C ILE A 183 5.22 -7.48 -1.82
N MET A 184 4.33 -6.80 -1.10
CA MET A 184 4.56 -6.32 0.26
C MET A 184 3.54 -6.97 1.17
N VAL A 185 4.00 -7.59 2.26
CA VAL A 185 3.16 -8.22 3.28
C VAL A 185 3.41 -7.49 4.58
N TYR A 186 2.38 -6.84 5.11
CA TYR A 186 2.49 -5.97 6.26
C TYR A 186 2.33 -6.73 7.57
N THR A 187 3.07 -6.34 8.60
CA THR A 187 2.79 -6.68 10.00
C THR A 187 2.43 -5.42 10.77
N ARG A 188 1.77 -5.57 11.93
CA ARG A 188 1.27 -4.42 12.69
C ARG A 188 2.36 -3.59 13.34
N ASP A 189 3.44 -4.25 13.77
CA ASP A 189 4.53 -3.62 14.50
C ASP A 189 5.87 -4.23 14.07
N TYR A 190 6.84 -3.40 13.67
CA TYR A 190 8.17 -3.87 13.29
C TYR A 190 9.04 -4.37 14.46
N ALA A 191 8.68 -4.02 15.70
CA ALA A 191 9.38 -4.46 16.91
C ALA A 191 8.81 -5.78 17.47
N ASP A 192 7.61 -6.18 17.05
CA ASP A 192 7.05 -7.49 17.39
C ASP A 192 7.77 -8.58 16.57
N ARG A 193 8.88 -9.08 17.13
CA ARG A 193 9.72 -10.09 16.47
C ARG A 193 9.00 -11.42 16.29
N GLU A 194 8.05 -11.75 17.17
CA GLU A 194 7.27 -12.97 17.07
C GLU A 194 6.31 -12.90 15.86
N ASP A 195 5.58 -11.79 15.68
CA ASP A 195 4.71 -11.62 14.52
C ASP A 195 5.51 -11.54 13.21
N VAL A 196 6.67 -10.87 13.23
CA VAL A 196 7.56 -10.78 12.06
C VAL A 196 8.09 -12.15 11.63
N ASP A 197 8.55 -12.98 12.58
CA ASP A 197 9.00 -14.34 12.34
C ASP A 197 7.84 -15.25 11.89
N ARG A 198 6.70 -15.18 12.57
CA ARG A 198 5.47 -15.94 12.23
C ARG A 198 5.06 -15.70 10.78
N VAL A 199 5.01 -14.43 10.36
CA VAL A 199 4.67 -14.06 8.97
C VAL A 199 5.72 -14.57 7.99
N LEU A 200 7.02 -14.46 8.32
CA LEU A 200 8.08 -14.99 7.46
C LEU A 200 7.99 -16.50 7.27
N ARG A 201 7.83 -17.26 8.37
CA ARG A 201 7.68 -18.72 8.33
C ARG A 201 6.47 -19.11 7.50
N LYS A 202 5.36 -18.38 7.62
CA LYS A 202 4.19 -18.65 6.77
C LYS A 202 4.48 -18.39 5.29
N LEU A 203 5.26 -17.36 4.95
CA LEU A 203 5.69 -17.12 3.56
C LEU A 203 6.62 -18.23 3.03
N VAL A 204 7.43 -18.84 3.89
CA VAL A 204 8.24 -20.02 3.55
C VAL A 204 7.35 -21.25 3.31
N GLU A 205 6.40 -21.53 4.20
CA GLU A 205 5.42 -22.62 4.02
C GLU A 205 4.62 -22.51 2.72
N LEU A 206 4.24 -21.28 2.34
CA LEU A 206 3.54 -21.00 1.08
C LEU A 206 4.42 -21.17 -0.16
N GLY A 207 5.72 -21.40 0.00
CA GLY A 207 6.68 -21.58 -1.10
C GLY A 207 6.95 -20.29 -1.89
N VAL A 208 6.69 -19.12 -1.30
CA VAL A 208 6.95 -17.81 -1.91
C VAL A 208 8.25 -17.17 -1.42
N VAL A 209 8.83 -17.72 -0.35
CA VAL A 209 10.17 -17.43 0.15
C VAL A 209 10.91 -18.76 0.27
N PHE A 210 12.17 -18.79 -0.17
CA PHE A 210 12.97 -20.00 -0.17
C PHE A 210 14.14 -19.86 0.81
N ILE A 211 14.31 -20.84 1.70
CA ILE A 211 15.38 -20.89 2.70
C ILE A 211 16.76 -20.77 2.03
N ASN A 212 16.99 -21.54 0.97
CA ASN A 212 18.23 -21.52 0.19
C ASN A 212 18.19 -20.52 -0.99
N GLY A 213 17.23 -19.60 -0.99
CA GLY A 213 17.03 -18.64 -2.06
C GLY A 213 17.66 -17.29 -1.76
N ARG A 214 17.32 -16.32 -2.60
CA ARG A 214 17.68 -14.92 -2.36
C ARG A 214 16.97 -14.41 -1.11
N SER A 215 17.75 -13.88 -0.17
CA SER A 215 17.23 -13.25 1.05
C SER A 215 16.31 -12.06 0.71
N ILE A 216 15.21 -11.94 1.46
CA ILE A 216 14.27 -10.82 1.36
C ILE A 216 14.46 -9.86 2.54
N GLY A 217 14.15 -8.58 2.32
CA GLY A 217 14.26 -7.54 3.34
C GLY A 217 12.94 -7.25 4.04
N TYR A 218 13.04 -6.93 5.33
CA TYR A 218 11.95 -6.43 6.15
C TYR A 218 12.16 -4.94 6.43
N ARG A 219 11.18 -4.10 6.08
CA ARG A 219 11.28 -2.63 6.16
C ARG A 219 10.21 -2.06 7.08
N CYS A 220 10.52 -0.99 7.81
CA CYS A 220 9.47 -0.23 8.50
C CYS A 220 8.75 0.73 7.53
N GLU A 221 7.47 0.98 7.82
CA GLU A 221 6.65 1.94 7.08
C GLU A 221 7.17 3.37 7.25
N ALA A 222 7.74 3.71 8.41
CA ALA A 222 8.26 5.04 8.68
C ALA A 222 9.34 5.47 7.68
N TYR A 223 10.33 4.61 7.39
CA TYR A 223 11.36 4.88 6.40
C TYR A 223 10.77 5.02 4.99
N ALA A 224 9.80 4.17 4.63
CA ALA A 224 9.13 4.28 3.35
C ALA A 224 8.38 5.60 3.18
N SER A 225 7.67 6.08 4.21
CA SER A 225 6.97 7.37 4.21
C SER A 225 7.93 8.57 4.11
N LEU A 226 9.13 8.44 4.66
CA LEU A 226 10.18 9.47 4.58
C LEU A 226 10.99 9.41 3.28
N GLY A 227 10.74 8.45 2.40
CA GLY A 227 11.49 8.28 1.16
C GLY A 227 12.91 7.75 1.38
N ILE A 228 13.18 7.12 2.52
CA ILE A 228 14.48 6.50 2.81
C ILE A 228 14.58 5.20 2.02
N VAL A 229 15.41 5.23 0.99
CA VAL A 229 15.64 4.12 0.05
C VAL A 229 17.06 3.61 0.15
N GLN A 230 17.36 2.52 -0.57
CA GLN A 230 18.71 1.96 -0.58
C GLN A 230 19.68 2.98 -1.19
N GLY A 231 20.83 3.18 -0.54
CA GLY A 231 21.79 4.23 -0.93
C GLY A 231 21.33 5.65 -0.58
N ASN A 232 20.44 5.80 0.41
CA ASN A 232 20.06 7.13 0.92
C ASN A 232 21.29 7.92 1.42
N PRO A 233 21.25 9.26 1.33
CA PRO A 233 22.38 10.11 1.70
C PRO A 233 22.71 10.11 3.20
N TYR A 234 21.82 9.57 4.04
CA TYR A 234 21.98 9.47 5.49
C TYR A 234 22.84 8.26 5.91
N GLY A 235 23.09 7.32 4.99
CA GLY A 235 23.79 6.07 5.27
C GLY A 235 22.96 5.11 6.15
N LEU A 236 21.66 5.33 6.29
CA LEU A 236 20.78 4.48 7.10
C LEU A 236 20.52 3.14 6.40
N LYS A 237 20.54 2.05 7.17
CA LYS A 237 20.17 0.72 6.66
C LYS A 237 18.64 0.66 6.51
N VAL A 238 18.18 0.39 5.28
CA VAL A 238 16.74 0.41 4.96
C VAL A 238 16.01 -0.83 5.47
N ASP A 239 16.66 -1.98 5.36
CA ASP A 239 16.11 -3.25 5.82
C ASP A 239 16.51 -3.45 7.30
N LEU A 240 15.50 -3.49 8.17
CA LEU A 240 15.68 -3.70 9.61
C LEU A 240 16.11 -5.13 9.93
N LEU A 241 15.63 -6.09 9.13
CA LEU A 241 15.95 -7.51 9.19
C LEU A 241 16.00 -8.06 7.76
N SER A 242 16.74 -9.15 7.58
CA SER A 242 16.62 -10.02 6.42
C SER A 242 15.97 -11.35 6.79
N SER A 243 15.44 -12.07 5.80
CA SER A 243 14.93 -13.43 6.04
C SER A 243 16.03 -14.38 6.52
N SER A 244 17.28 -14.14 6.12
CA SER A 244 18.43 -14.94 6.58
C SER A 244 18.69 -14.74 8.07
N ASP A 245 18.60 -13.49 8.56
CA ASP A 245 18.76 -13.17 9.98
C ASP A 245 17.70 -13.86 10.83
N VAL A 246 16.44 -13.82 10.38
CA VAL A 246 15.31 -14.40 11.13
C VAL A 246 15.31 -15.93 11.09
N LEU A 247 15.71 -16.53 9.97
CA LEU A 247 15.78 -18.00 9.83
C LEU A 247 17.06 -18.62 10.42
N GLY A 248 17.99 -17.80 10.95
CA GLY A 248 19.24 -18.29 11.52
C GLY A 248 20.19 -18.91 10.49
N LEU A 249 20.21 -18.37 9.27
CA LEU A 249 21.04 -18.86 8.15
C LEU A 249 22.33 -18.05 7.98
N SER A 250 22.62 -17.14 8.90
CA SER A 250 23.79 -16.23 8.91
C SER A 250 25.06 -16.91 9.38
#